data_AF-A0A7K2C1L0-F1
#
_entry.id   AF-A0A7K2C1L0-F1
#
_cell.length_a   1.000
_cell.length_b   1.000
_cell.length_c   1.000
_cell.angle_alpha   90.00
_cell.angle_beta   90.00
_cell.angle_gamma   90.00
#
_symmetry.space_group_name_H-M   'P 1'
#
loop_
_entity.id
_entity.type
_entity.pdbx_description
1 polymer ?
#
loop_
_entity_poly.entity_id
_entity_poly.type
_entity_poly.pdbx_seq_one_letter_code
_entity_poly.pdbx_strand_id
1 'polypeptide(L)'
;QGQTEGNLERILHLLEAMPPVAVMIDEADAALGNRSAEGDSGVSKRVFGQIASFMSKPEHRGRIIFFLITARPDLMPIDLKRQGRAEEHIALFYPSTPQDRLELLQVMMRRTGISLPEKEIPPALLNGNTIYSGADMEALLTRAKFQAAATSGDPSGVTSEILASVVEDFVPPANSKEKELQTLVAILESTSKKSLPEMYRSMDRTKIVRRANELKLQVV
;
A
#
# COMPACT_ATOMS: atom_id res chain seq x y z
N GLN A 1 16.69 -21.02 -24.41
CA GLN A 1 15.94 -20.32 -23.34
C GLN A 1 16.34 -18.86 -23.39
N GLY A 2 15.38 -17.95 -23.21
CA GLY A 2 15.67 -16.50 -23.20
C GLY A 2 16.49 -16.11 -21.96
N GLN A 3 17.29 -15.05 -22.07
CA GLN A 3 18.13 -14.55 -20.97
C GLN A 3 17.32 -14.29 -19.68
N THR A 4 16.08 -13.80 -19.82
CA THR A 4 15.14 -13.55 -18.73
C THR A 4 14.72 -14.84 -18.00
N GLU A 5 14.41 -15.91 -18.75
CA GLU A 5 14.00 -17.20 -18.18
C GLU A 5 15.15 -17.87 -17.43
N GLY A 6 16.36 -17.85 -18.02
CA GLY A 6 17.55 -18.42 -17.38
C GLY A 6 17.97 -17.67 -16.11
N ASN A 7 17.79 -16.35 -16.07
CA ASN A 7 18.04 -15.57 -14.85
C ASN A 7 17.00 -15.91 -13.75
N LEU A 8 15.72 -16.02 -14.10
CA LEU A 8 14.68 -16.40 -13.16
C LEU A 8 14.94 -17.78 -12.56
N GLU A 9 15.29 -18.76 -13.39
CA GLU A 9 15.59 -20.12 -12.93
C GLU A 9 16.74 -20.14 -11.91
N ARG A 10 17.80 -19.36 -12.13
CA ARG A 10 18.89 -19.21 -11.14
C ARG A 10 18.40 -18.60 -9.84
N ILE A 11 17.56 -17.55 -9.90
CA ILE A 11 16.98 -16.93 -8.70
C ILE A 11 16.17 -17.96 -7.92
N LEU A 12 15.31 -18.73 -8.59
CA LEU A 12 14.48 -19.76 -7.94
C LEU A 12 15.34 -20.84 -7.27
N HIS A 13 16.41 -21.30 -7.92
CA HIS A 13 17.36 -22.25 -7.30
C HIS A 13 18.08 -21.66 -6.08
N LEU A 14 18.43 -20.37 -6.11
CA LEU A 14 19.02 -19.71 -4.94
C LEU A 14 18.02 -19.67 -3.78
N LEU A 15 16.75 -19.38 -4.05
CA LEU A 15 15.71 -19.38 -3.01
C LEU A 15 15.52 -20.76 -2.36
N GLU A 16 15.66 -21.84 -3.12
CA GLU A 16 15.62 -23.22 -2.60
C GLU A 16 16.83 -23.57 -1.71
N ALA A 17 17.98 -22.93 -1.93
CA ALA A 17 19.21 -23.16 -1.17
C ALA A 17 19.31 -22.33 0.14
N MET A 18 18.53 -21.25 0.27
CA MET A 18 18.58 -20.30 1.38
C MET A 18 17.47 -20.36 2.45
N PRO A 19 16.55 -21.36 2.55
CA PRO A 19 15.50 -21.31 3.57
C PRO A 19 16.01 -21.21 5.02
N PRO A 20 15.32 -20.45 5.90
CA PRO A 20 14.07 -19.72 5.63
C PRO A 20 14.31 -18.38 4.90
N VAL A 21 13.50 -18.08 3.88
CA VAL A 21 13.62 -16.85 3.09
C VAL A 21 12.26 -16.19 2.83
N ALA A 22 12.24 -14.86 2.88
CA ALA A 22 11.10 -14.03 2.50
C ALA A 22 11.39 -13.33 1.16
N VAL A 23 10.48 -13.45 0.20
CA VAL A 23 10.57 -12.81 -1.11
C VAL A 23 9.54 -11.70 -1.18
N MET A 24 9.98 -10.45 -1.28
CA MET A 24 9.10 -9.30 -1.44
C MET A 24 9.05 -8.89 -2.92
N ILE A 25 7.84 -8.76 -3.45
CA ILE A 25 7.58 -8.22 -4.79
C ILE A 25 6.66 -7.02 -4.60
N ASP A 26 7.23 -5.82 -4.71
CA ASP A 26 6.46 -4.58 -4.74
C ASP A 26 5.90 -4.32 -6.14
N GLU A 27 4.80 -3.56 -6.21
CA GLU A 27 4.04 -3.33 -7.44
C GLU A 27 3.76 -4.65 -8.19
N ALA A 28 3.33 -5.67 -7.44
CA ALA A 28 3.19 -7.03 -7.95
C ALA A 28 2.25 -7.13 -9.17
N ASP A 29 1.29 -6.21 -9.29
CA ASP A 29 0.42 -6.08 -10.46
C ASP A 29 1.18 -5.66 -11.72
N ALA A 30 2.14 -4.75 -11.62
CA ALA A 30 3.00 -4.39 -12.73
C ALA A 30 3.96 -5.53 -13.09
N ALA A 31 4.54 -6.17 -12.07
CA ALA A 31 5.49 -7.26 -12.26
C ALA A 31 4.86 -8.56 -12.79
N LEU A 32 3.62 -8.88 -12.38
CA LEU A 32 2.98 -10.19 -12.62
C LEU A 32 1.63 -10.10 -13.35
N GLY A 33 1.03 -8.91 -13.50
CA GLY A 33 -0.32 -8.72 -14.08
C GLY A 33 -0.38 -8.61 -15.60
N ASN A 34 0.72 -8.25 -16.26
CA ASN A 34 0.78 -8.02 -17.71
C ASN A 34 0.84 -9.31 -18.54
N ARG A 35 -0.22 -10.12 -18.47
CA ARG A 35 -0.38 -11.35 -19.28
C ARG A 35 -0.67 -11.08 -20.77
N SER A 36 -1.02 -9.84 -21.11
CA SER A 36 -1.72 -9.48 -22.36
C SER A 36 -1.02 -8.43 -23.21
N ALA A 37 0.23 -8.05 -22.90
CA ALA A 37 0.96 -7.11 -23.75
C ALA A 37 1.17 -7.74 -25.14
N GLU A 38 0.33 -7.34 -26.11
CA GLU A 38 0.47 -7.71 -27.52
C GLU A 38 1.82 -7.22 -28.03
N GLY A 39 2.79 -8.13 -28.15
CA GLY A 39 4.15 -7.81 -28.59
C GLY A 39 5.23 -8.60 -27.86
N ASP A 40 4.95 -9.14 -26.66
CA ASP A 40 5.88 -10.06 -26.00
C ASP A 40 5.73 -11.48 -26.56
N SER A 41 6.85 -12.12 -26.87
CA SER A 41 6.97 -13.46 -27.49
C SER A 41 6.53 -14.62 -26.57
N GLY A 42 5.55 -14.38 -25.71
CA GLY A 42 5.07 -15.29 -24.68
C GLY A 42 6.06 -15.46 -23.52
N VAL A 43 7.10 -14.63 -23.40
CA VAL A 43 8.10 -14.71 -22.33
C VAL A 43 7.46 -14.40 -20.98
N SER A 44 6.67 -13.33 -20.88
CA SER A 44 5.98 -12.94 -19.64
C SER A 44 5.04 -14.04 -19.13
N LYS A 45 4.33 -14.73 -20.03
CA LYS A 45 3.47 -15.88 -19.66
C LYS A 45 4.28 -17.06 -19.11
N ARG A 46 5.46 -17.33 -19.68
CA ARG A 46 6.35 -18.42 -19.22
C ARG A 46 7.00 -18.10 -17.89
N VAL A 47 7.53 -16.88 -17.72
CA VAL A 47 8.08 -16.37 -16.45
C VAL A 47 7.02 -16.43 -15.35
N PHE A 48 5.81 -15.97 -15.62
CA PHE A 48 4.69 -16.08 -14.69
C PHE A 48 4.39 -17.55 -14.31
N GLY A 49 4.36 -18.44 -15.30
CA GLY A 49 4.14 -19.87 -15.08
C GLY A 49 5.20 -20.50 -14.17
N GLN A 50 6.47 -20.11 -14.32
CA GLN A 50 7.56 -20.57 -13.45
C GLN A 50 7.37 -20.10 -12.01
N ILE A 51 7.08 -18.82 -11.79
CA ILE A 51 6.82 -18.27 -10.44
C ILE A 51 5.61 -18.96 -9.81
N ALA A 52 4.50 -19.04 -10.53
CA ALA A 52 3.27 -19.66 -10.05
C ALA A 52 3.46 -21.15 -9.73
N SER A 53 4.24 -21.88 -10.54
CA SER A 53 4.59 -23.27 -10.26
C SER A 53 5.51 -23.41 -9.06
N PHE A 54 6.46 -22.50 -8.90
CA PHE A 54 7.40 -22.49 -7.78
C PHE A 54 6.69 -22.25 -6.45
N MET A 55 5.75 -21.29 -6.40
CA MET A 55 4.93 -21.02 -5.22
C MET A 55 4.07 -22.22 -4.81
N SER A 56 3.61 -23.02 -5.79
CA SER A 56 2.72 -24.16 -5.56
C SER A 56 3.40 -25.43 -5.03
N LYS A 57 4.74 -25.46 -4.91
CA LYS A 57 5.48 -26.62 -4.42
C LYS A 57 5.27 -26.82 -2.90
N PRO A 58 4.69 -27.95 -2.44
CA PRO A 58 4.44 -28.20 -1.01
C PRO A 58 5.70 -28.13 -0.14
N GLU A 59 6.85 -28.55 -0.67
CA GLU A 59 8.15 -28.52 -0.01
C GLU A 59 8.64 -27.11 0.36
N HIS A 60 8.06 -26.06 -0.23
CA HIS A 60 8.39 -24.66 0.05
C HIS A 60 7.57 -24.06 1.19
N ARG A 61 6.47 -24.71 1.61
CA ARG A 61 5.56 -24.17 2.63
C ARG A 61 6.28 -23.97 3.97
N GLY A 62 6.14 -22.77 4.54
CA GLY A 62 6.81 -22.36 5.78
C GLY A 62 8.33 -22.16 5.66
N ARG A 63 8.91 -22.34 4.47
CA ARG A 63 10.35 -22.21 4.18
C ARG A 63 10.65 -21.04 3.26
N ILE A 64 9.79 -20.80 2.28
CA ILE A 64 9.88 -19.68 1.34
C ILE A 64 8.54 -18.97 1.37
N ILE A 65 8.52 -17.73 1.84
CA ILE A 65 7.30 -16.94 1.98
C ILE A 65 7.34 -15.78 0.98
N PHE A 66 6.32 -15.69 0.13
CA PHE A 66 6.18 -14.61 -0.84
C PHE A 66 5.24 -13.53 -0.28
N PHE A 67 5.73 -12.29 -0.27
CA PHE A 67 4.96 -11.08 0.02
C PHE A 67 4.75 -10.31 -1.28
N LEU A 68 3.54 -10.37 -1.82
CA LEU A 68 3.14 -9.60 -3.00
C LEU A 68 2.45 -8.31 -2.53
N ILE A 69 3.04 -7.16 -2.82
CA ILE A 69 2.56 -5.85 -2.40
C ILE A 69 2.04 -5.11 -3.63
N THR A 70 0.83 -4.55 -3.55
CA THR A 70 0.20 -3.84 -4.66
C THR A 70 -0.90 -2.90 -4.16
N ALA A 71 -1.05 -1.76 -4.83
CA ALA A 71 -2.21 -0.87 -4.68
C ALA A 71 -3.39 -1.26 -5.58
N ARG A 72 -3.19 -2.20 -6.52
CA ARG A 72 -4.15 -2.64 -7.55
C ARG A 72 -4.35 -4.17 -7.54
N PRO A 73 -4.86 -4.75 -6.44
CA PRO A 73 -5.09 -6.19 -6.38
C PRO A 73 -6.19 -6.68 -7.36
N ASP A 74 -6.97 -5.77 -7.95
CA ASP A 74 -7.87 -6.08 -9.07
C ASP A 74 -7.14 -6.43 -10.37
N LEU A 75 -5.92 -5.93 -10.56
CA LEU A 75 -5.09 -6.23 -11.74
C LEU A 75 -4.28 -7.52 -11.56
N MET A 76 -4.24 -8.07 -10.35
CA MET A 76 -3.55 -9.32 -10.08
C MET A 76 -4.26 -10.51 -10.73
N PRO A 77 -3.52 -11.41 -11.43
CA PRO A 77 -4.07 -12.63 -11.99
C PRO A 77 -4.76 -13.50 -10.95
N ILE A 78 -6.00 -13.91 -11.22
CA ILE A 78 -6.77 -14.82 -10.35
C ILE A 78 -5.98 -16.10 -10.06
N ASP A 79 -5.17 -16.58 -11.02
CA ASP A 79 -4.36 -17.79 -10.85
C ASP A 79 -3.31 -17.64 -9.73
N LEU A 80 -2.74 -16.45 -9.48
CA LEU A 80 -1.82 -16.24 -8.36
C LEU A 80 -2.52 -16.18 -7.01
N LYS A 81 -3.79 -15.76 -7.01
CA LYS A 81 -4.63 -15.58 -5.81
C LYS A 81 -5.26 -16.88 -5.29
N ARG A 82 -4.98 -18.02 -5.94
CA ARG A 82 -5.52 -19.32 -5.54
C ARG A 82 -4.73 -19.92 -4.38
N GLN A 83 -5.39 -20.83 -3.66
CA GLN A 83 -4.82 -21.60 -2.56
C GLN A 83 -3.49 -22.27 -2.96
N GLY A 84 -2.50 -22.22 -2.08
CA GLY A 84 -1.14 -22.71 -2.35
C GLY A 84 -0.29 -21.76 -3.19
N ARG A 85 -0.69 -20.49 -3.36
CA ARG A 85 0.12 -19.41 -3.93
C ARG A 85 0.00 -18.18 -3.02
N ALA A 86 -0.52 -17.06 -3.51
CA ALA A 86 -0.87 -15.92 -2.67
C ALA A 86 -2.28 -16.15 -2.10
N GLU A 87 -2.38 -17.01 -1.09
CA GLU A 87 -3.67 -17.44 -0.54
C GLU A 87 -4.23 -16.51 0.54
N GLU A 88 -3.35 -15.78 1.23
CA GLU A 88 -3.73 -14.79 2.24
C GLU A 88 -3.63 -13.38 1.66
N HIS A 89 -4.74 -12.64 1.73
CA HIS A 89 -4.81 -11.25 1.26
C HIS A 89 -5.06 -10.34 2.44
N ILE A 90 -4.02 -9.62 2.85
CA ILE A 90 -4.05 -8.70 3.98
C ILE A 90 -4.19 -7.29 3.43
N ALA A 91 -5.38 -6.72 3.59
CA ALA A 91 -5.64 -5.33 3.20
C ALA A 91 -5.07 -4.36 4.24
N LEU A 92 -4.33 -3.34 3.76
CA LEU A 92 -3.82 -2.24 4.58
C LEU A 92 -4.68 -1.00 4.33
N PHE A 93 -5.08 -0.34 5.41
CA PHE A 93 -6.00 0.80 5.35
C PHE A 93 -5.37 2.06 5.90
N TYR A 94 -5.88 3.20 5.44
CA TYR A 94 -5.61 4.48 6.07
C TYR A 94 -6.12 4.51 7.52
N PRO A 95 -5.48 5.32 8.40
CA PRO A 95 -5.93 5.45 9.78
C PRO A 95 -7.38 5.92 9.84
N SER A 96 -8.20 5.17 10.57
CA SER A 96 -9.65 5.31 10.57
C SER A 96 -10.17 6.13 11.75
N THR A 97 -9.51 5.99 12.90
CA THR A 97 -9.86 6.70 14.14
C THR A 97 -8.93 7.87 14.41
N PRO A 98 -9.33 8.86 15.24
CA PRO A 98 -8.41 9.91 15.71
C PRO A 98 -7.16 9.34 16.40
N GLN A 99 -7.30 8.20 17.08
CA GLN A 99 -6.18 7.51 17.73
C GLN A 99 -5.21 6.92 16.71
N ASP A 100 -5.70 6.23 15.66
CA ASP A 100 -4.84 5.71 14.59
C ASP A 100 -4.07 6.84 13.90
N ARG A 101 -4.75 7.99 13.69
CA ARG A 101 -4.16 9.18 13.06
C ARG A 101 -3.08 9.78 13.96
N LEU A 102 -3.32 9.86 15.25
CA LEU A 102 -2.35 10.33 16.24
C LEU A 102 -1.11 9.41 16.26
N GLU A 103 -1.30 8.09 16.31
CA GLU A 103 -0.21 7.12 16.32
C GLU A 103 0.64 7.23 15.06
N LEU A 104 0.01 7.29 13.88
CA LEU A 104 0.73 7.47 12.62
C LEU A 104 1.48 8.80 12.61
N LEU A 105 0.83 9.89 13.02
CA LEU A 105 1.44 11.22 13.07
C LEU A 105 2.65 11.24 14.02
N GLN A 106 2.57 10.60 15.18
CA GLN A 106 3.69 10.48 16.11
C GLN A 106 4.87 9.73 15.50
N VAL A 107 4.63 8.67 14.72
CA VAL A 107 5.69 7.98 13.95
C VAL A 107 6.31 8.95 12.94
N MET A 108 5.50 9.72 12.21
CA MET A 108 5.98 10.68 11.22
C MET A 108 6.75 11.86 11.83
N MET A 109 6.32 12.33 13.01
CA MET A 109 7.00 13.35 13.80
C MET A 109 8.37 12.87 14.26
N ARG A 110 8.48 11.64 14.79
CA ARG A 110 9.79 11.04 15.12
C ARG A 110 10.69 10.94 13.89
N ARG A 111 10.14 10.51 12.76
CA ARG A 111 10.89 10.37 11.50
C ARG A 111 11.42 11.71 10.96
N THR A 112 10.65 12.79 11.13
CA THR A 112 11.04 14.14 10.67
C THR A 112 11.79 14.96 11.72
N GLY A 113 11.91 14.45 12.96
CA GLY A 113 12.58 15.13 14.07
C GLY A 113 11.76 16.29 14.66
N ILE A 114 10.43 16.25 14.52
CA ILE A 114 9.51 17.22 15.12
C ILE A 114 8.94 16.63 16.40
N SER A 115 8.79 17.45 17.43
CA SER A 115 8.16 17.07 18.69
C SER A 115 7.20 18.16 19.12
N LEU A 116 5.90 17.83 19.11
CA LEU A 116 4.81 18.66 19.61
C LEU A 116 3.96 17.80 20.55
N PRO A 117 3.50 18.36 21.68
CA PRO A 117 2.53 17.65 22.52
C PRO A 117 1.20 17.54 21.79
N GLU A 118 0.41 16.51 22.10
CA GLU A 118 -0.85 16.21 21.42
C GLU A 118 -1.83 17.41 21.41
N LYS A 119 -1.87 18.18 22.49
CA LYS A 119 -2.70 19.40 22.63
C LYS A 119 -2.34 20.52 21.63
N GLU A 120 -1.15 20.47 21.03
CA GLU A 120 -0.64 21.41 20.04
C GLU A 120 -0.75 20.87 18.60
N ILE A 121 -1.33 19.67 18.43
CA ILE A 121 -1.60 19.12 17.11
C ILE A 121 -2.91 19.76 16.59
N PRO A 122 -2.90 20.35 15.38
CA PRO A 122 -4.12 20.89 14.79
C PRO A 122 -5.25 19.86 14.72
N PRO A 123 -6.46 20.18 15.18
CA PRO A 123 -7.59 19.25 15.15
C PRO A 123 -7.92 18.71 13.75
N ALA A 124 -7.59 19.44 12.69
CA ALA A 124 -7.77 19.00 11.31
C ALA A 124 -6.96 17.74 10.95
N LEU A 125 -5.82 17.48 11.61
CA LEU A 125 -5.03 16.27 11.40
C LEU A 125 -5.65 15.02 12.05
N LEU A 126 -6.32 15.21 13.20
CA LEU A 126 -6.84 14.10 14.01
C LEU A 126 -8.33 13.87 13.77
N ASN A 127 -9.12 14.93 13.66
CA ASN A 127 -10.58 14.93 13.59
C ASN A 127 -11.12 15.49 12.27
N GLY A 128 -10.25 15.88 11.33
CA GLY A 128 -10.67 16.43 10.04
C GLY A 128 -11.24 15.39 9.07
N ASN A 129 -11.95 15.86 8.05
CA ASN A 129 -12.53 15.01 7.00
C ASN A 129 -11.48 14.48 6.01
N THR A 130 -10.34 15.17 5.90
CA THR A 130 -9.24 14.77 5.01
C THR A 130 -8.49 13.58 5.60
N ILE A 131 -8.27 12.56 4.77
CA ILE A 131 -7.46 11.40 5.12
C ILE A 131 -6.04 11.62 4.60
N TYR A 132 -5.09 11.76 5.52
CA TYR A 132 -3.68 11.90 5.23
C TYR A 132 -2.99 10.52 5.28
N SER A 133 -2.25 10.21 4.22
CA SER A 133 -1.29 9.09 4.21
C SER A 133 -0.06 9.42 5.06
N GLY A 134 0.77 8.41 5.36
CA GLY A 134 2.08 8.66 5.99
C GLY A 134 2.98 9.58 5.14
N ALA A 135 2.90 9.50 3.81
CA ALA A 135 3.60 10.39 2.91
C ALA A 135 3.05 11.82 2.95
N ASP A 136 1.72 11.98 3.01
CA ASP A 136 1.08 13.30 3.16
C ASP A 136 1.52 13.96 4.49
N MET A 137 1.50 13.20 5.59
CA MET A 137 1.94 13.66 6.91
C MET A 137 3.43 14.02 6.92
N GLU A 138 4.30 13.24 6.29
CA GLU A 138 5.72 13.57 6.15
C GLU A 138 5.92 14.87 5.36
N ALA A 139 5.16 15.06 4.27
CA ALA A 139 5.22 16.28 3.47
C ALA A 139 4.76 17.50 4.27
N LEU A 140 3.65 17.40 5.02
CA LEU A 140 3.15 18.42 5.93
C LEU A 140 4.21 18.82 6.96
N LEU A 141 4.76 17.84 7.67
CA LEU A 141 5.78 18.05 8.70
C LEU A 141 7.04 18.67 8.11
N THR A 142 7.49 18.23 6.93
CA THR A 142 8.66 18.78 6.25
C THR A 142 8.45 20.24 5.84
N ARG A 143 7.25 20.58 5.32
CA ARG A 143 6.89 21.97 5.00
C ARG A 143 6.86 22.84 6.26
N ALA A 144 6.35 22.31 7.38
CA ALA A 144 6.36 23.02 8.65
C ALA A 144 7.79 23.33 9.13
N LYS A 145 8.75 22.40 8.95
CA LYS A 145 10.16 22.66 9.25
C LYS A 145 10.76 23.76 8.37
N PHE A 146 10.44 23.76 7.08
CA PHE A 146 10.93 24.82 6.19
C PHE A 146 10.37 26.18 6.57
N GLN A 147 9.09 26.25 6.93
CA GLN A 147 8.47 27.48 7.39
C GLN A 147 9.06 27.95 8.73
N ALA A 148 9.30 27.04 9.68
CA ALA A 148 9.98 27.36 10.94
C ALA A 148 11.41 27.89 10.69
N ALA A 149 12.18 27.21 9.85
CA ALA A 149 13.53 27.67 9.49
C ALA A 149 13.52 29.07 8.85
N ALA A 150 12.51 29.38 8.03
CA ALA A 150 12.39 30.69 7.38
C ALA A 150 12.00 31.81 8.35
N THR A 151 11.20 31.52 9.39
CA THR A 151 10.71 32.54 10.33
C THR A 151 11.59 32.72 11.56
N SER A 152 12.13 31.64 12.12
CA SER A 152 12.91 31.64 13.37
C SER A 152 14.39 31.29 13.19
N GLY A 153 14.80 30.84 12.00
CA GLY A 153 16.16 30.34 11.75
C GLY A 153 16.41 28.92 12.29
N ASP A 154 15.40 28.28 12.90
CA ASP A 154 15.51 26.95 13.49
C ASP A 154 14.46 25.98 12.90
N PRO A 155 14.87 24.99 12.10
CA PRO A 155 13.98 23.96 11.55
C PRO A 155 13.29 23.09 12.60
N SER A 156 13.76 23.09 13.85
CA SER A 156 13.13 22.38 14.96
C SER A 156 12.08 23.21 15.70
N GLY A 157 12.04 24.52 15.46
CA GLY A 157 11.09 25.47 16.05
C GLY A 157 9.69 25.40 15.44
N VAL A 158 9.20 24.22 15.07
CA VAL A 158 7.84 24.03 14.54
C VAL A 158 6.84 24.24 15.68
N THR A 159 5.93 25.20 15.52
CA THR A 159 4.85 25.48 16.48
C THR A 159 3.50 24.96 15.99
N SER A 160 2.51 24.93 16.88
CA SER A 160 1.11 24.62 16.56
C SER A 160 0.59 25.50 15.42
N GLU A 161 0.90 26.81 15.45
CA GLU A 161 0.43 27.79 14.46
C GLU A 161 1.05 27.55 13.08
N ILE A 162 2.36 27.24 13.04
CA ILE A 162 3.04 26.88 11.78
C ILE A 162 2.42 25.62 11.19
N LEU A 163 2.26 24.58 12.01
CA LEU A 163 1.67 23.33 11.54
C LEU A 163 0.22 23.51 11.07
N ALA A 164 -0.58 24.31 11.78
CA ALA A 164 -1.95 24.63 11.39
C ALA A 164 -1.99 25.36 10.03
N SER A 165 -1.14 26.36 9.83
CA SER A 165 -1.03 27.10 8.57
C SER A 165 -0.65 26.17 7.40
N VAL A 166 0.30 25.26 7.61
CA VAL A 166 0.70 24.29 6.58
C VAL A 166 -0.43 23.32 6.27
N VAL A 167 -1.15 22.83 7.28
CA VAL A 167 -2.29 21.91 7.09
C VAL A 167 -3.42 22.58 6.31
N GLU A 168 -3.67 23.88 6.53
CA GLU A 168 -4.68 24.64 5.80
C GLU A 168 -4.32 24.83 4.31
N ASP A 169 -3.05 25.09 4.01
CA ASP A 169 -2.55 25.27 2.63
C ASP A 169 -2.33 23.93 1.88
N PHE A 170 -2.19 22.82 2.61
CA PHE A 170 -1.84 21.55 2.01
C PHE A 170 -3.00 20.91 1.24
N VAL A 171 -2.81 20.80 -0.07
CA VAL A 171 -3.66 19.98 -0.95
C VAL A 171 -2.96 18.63 -1.20
N PRO A 172 -3.52 17.50 -0.73
CA PRO A 172 -2.97 16.18 -1.01
C PRO A 172 -2.94 15.90 -2.53
N PRO A 173 -1.83 15.37 -3.07
CA PRO A 173 -1.71 15.10 -4.50
C PRO A 173 -2.59 13.94 -4.98
N ALA A 174 -2.92 13.01 -4.08
CA ALA A 174 -3.65 11.80 -4.43
C ALA A 174 -5.15 12.05 -4.61
N ASN A 175 -5.70 11.53 -5.71
CA ASN A 175 -7.12 11.64 -6.06
C ASN A 175 -7.99 10.87 -5.04
N SER A 176 -8.96 11.55 -4.44
CA SER A 176 -9.89 10.96 -3.46
C SER A 176 -10.67 9.77 -4.01
N LYS A 177 -11.04 9.81 -5.30
CA LYS A 177 -11.74 8.70 -5.99
C LYS A 177 -10.86 7.48 -6.18
N GLU A 178 -9.58 7.69 -6.46
CA GLU A 178 -8.63 6.60 -6.63
C GLU A 178 -8.35 5.92 -5.28
N LYS A 179 -8.13 6.70 -4.22
CA LYS A 179 -8.02 6.18 -2.84
C LYS A 179 -9.24 5.37 -2.45
N GLU A 180 -10.44 5.86 -2.78
CA GLU A 180 -11.70 5.14 -2.54
C GLU A 180 -11.72 3.82 -3.33
N LEU A 181 -11.38 3.83 -4.61
CA LEU A 181 -11.34 2.63 -5.44
C LEU A 181 -10.36 1.58 -4.88
N GLN A 182 -9.13 1.98 -4.57
CA GLN A 182 -8.11 1.11 -4.00
C GLN A 182 -8.59 0.48 -2.68
N THR A 183 -9.23 1.27 -1.82
CA THR A 183 -9.81 0.80 -0.56
C THR A 183 -10.89 -0.26 -0.80
N LEU A 184 -11.85 0.02 -1.70
CA LEU A 184 -12.95 -0.90 -1.99
C LEU A 184 -12.46 -2.20 -2.63
N VAL A 185 -11.50 -2.12 -3.56
CA VAL A 185 -10.90 -3.31 -4.17
C VAL A 185 -10.15 -4.13 -3.12
N ALA A 186 -9.37 -3.51 -2.24
CA ALA A 186 -8.68 -4.21 -1.15
C ALA A 186 -9.66 -4.93 -0.21
N ILE A 187 -10.81 -4.32 0.10
CA ILE A 187 -11.89 -4.98 0.87
C ILE A 187 -12.46 -6.19 0.12
N LEU A 188 -12.69 -6.06 -1.18
CA LEU A 188 -13.25 -7.14 -1.99
C LEU A 188 -12.29 -8.33 -2.12
N GLU A 189 -10.99 -8.05 -2.19
CA GLU A 189 -9.94 -9.05 -2.35
C GLU A 189 -9.50 -9.66 -1.01
N SER A 190 -9.75 -9.02 0.14
CA SER A 190 -9.39 -9.57 1.46
C SER A 190 -9.99 -10.97 1.68
N THR A 191 -9.13 -11.89 2.15
CA THR A 191 -9.49 -13.29 2.43
C THR A 191 -10.18 -13.46 3.79
N SER A 192 -10.11 -12.45 4.66
CA SER A 192 -10.70 -12.48 6.00
C SER A 192 -11.52 -11.23 6.28
N LYS A 193 -12.76 -11.39 6.71
CA LYS A 193 -13.56 -10.26 7.22
C LYS A 193 -13.05 -9.77 8.57
N LYS A 194 -12.41 -10.64 9.36
CA LYS A 194 -11.93 -10.28 10.71
C LYS A 194 -10.73 -9.33 10.64
N SER A 195 -9.94 -9.36 9.57
CA SER A 195 -8.81 -8.44 9.38
C SER A 195 -9.26 -7.04 8.93
N LEU A 196 -10.50 -6.88 8.46
CA LEU A 196 -11.01 -5.59 8.03
C LEU A 196 -11.33 -4.68 9.23
N PRO A 197 -11.17 -3.35 9.12
CA PRO A 197 -11.73 -2.37 10.05
C PRO A 197 -13.23 -2.57 10.24
N GLU A 198 -13.73 -2.25 11.45
CA GLU A 198 -15.12 -2.50 11.85
C GLU A 198 -16.13 -1.90 10.87
N MET A 199 -15.89 -0.67 10.40
CA MET A 199 -16.73 0.03 9.44
C MET A 199 -16.92 -0.73 8.11
N TYR A 200 -15.97 -1.59 7.72
CA TYR A 200 -16.05 -2.37 6.48
C TYR A 200 -16.58 -3.78 6.68
N ARG A 201 -16.60 -4.31 7.92
CA ARG A 201 -17.08 -5.67 8.23
C ARG A 201 -18.57 -5.85 7.97
N SER A 202 -19.34 -4.79 8.21
CA SER A 202 -20.81 -4.77 8.14
C SER A 202 -21.36 -4.26 6.81
N MET A 203 -20.50 -3.81 5.88
CA MET A 203 -20.94 -3.28 4.60
C MET A 203 -21.52 -4.38 3.69
N ASP A 204 -22.56 -4.02 2.95
CA ASP A 204 -23.13 -4.86 1.90
C ASP A 204 -22.14 -4.97 0.73
N ARG A 205 -21.65 -6.19 0.50
CA ARG A 205 -20.68 -6.52 -0.55
C ARG A 205 -21.18 -6.11 -1.94
N THR A 206 -22.48 -6.20 -2.20
CA THR A 206 -23.07 -5.81 -3.50
C THR A 206 -22.92 -4.32 -3.74
N LYS A 207 -23.09 -3.49 -2.70
CA LYS A 207 -22.89 -2.05 -2.77
C LYS A 207 -21.43 -1.69 -3.02
N ILE A 208 -20.51 -2.39 -2.34
CA ILE A 208 -19.06 -2.22 -2.55
C ILE A 208 -18.68 -2.53 -4.00
N VAL A 209 -19.13 -3.66 -4.55
CA VAL A 209 -18.86 -4.03 -5.95
C VAL A 209 -19.40 -2.98 -6.92
N ARG A 210 -20.65 -2.53 -6.72
CA ARG A 210 -21.25 -1.49 -7.58
C ARG A 210 -20.42 -0.21 -7.56
N ARG A 211 -20.07 0.27 -6.36
CA ARG A 211 -19.29 1.51 -6.20
C ARG A 211 -17.88 1.39 -6.79
N ALA A 212 -17.20 0.26 -6.59
CA ALA A 212 -15.90 0.02 -7.18
C ALA A 212 -15.96 0.05 -8.73
N ASN A 213 -16.99 -0.55 -9.33
CA ASN A 213 -17.17 -0.50 -10.79
C ASN A 213 -17.47 0.91 -11.30
N GLU A 214 -18.30 1.69 -10.59
CA GLU A 214 -18.56 3.09 -10.91
C GLU A 214 -17.27 3.94 -10.90
N LEU A 215 -16.41 3.74 -9.89
CA LEU A 215 -15.14 4.46 -9.76
C LEU A 215 -14.12 4.05 -10.83
N LYS A 216 -14.07 2.78 -11.21
CA LYS A 216 -13.20 2.30 -12.31
C LYS A 216 -13.45 3.05 -13.61
N LEU A 217 -14.70 3.40 -13.90
CA LEU A 217 -15.06 4.17 -15.11
C LEU A 217 -14.68 5.66 -15.03
N GLN A 218 -14.34 6.18 -13.85
CA GLN A 218 -14.05 7.59 -13.62
C GLN A 218 -12.55 7.88 -13.38
N VAL A 219 -11.78 6.85 -13.04
CA VAL A 219 -10.36 6.96 -12.67
C VAL A 219 -9.44 6.40 -13.79
N VAL A 220 -9.98 5.55 -14.67
CA VAL A 220 -9.33 5.08 -15.91
C VAL A 220 -9.68 6.02 -17.05
#